data_AF-A0A0Q9LVD9-F1
#
_entry.id   AF-A0A0Q9LVD9-F1
#
_cell.length_a   1.000
_cell.length_b   1.000
_cell.length_c   1.000
_cell.angle_alpha   90.00
_cell.angle_beta   90.00
_cell.angle_gamma   90.00
#
_symmetry.space_group_name_H-M   'P 1'
#
loop_
_entity.id
_entity.type
_entity.pdbx_description
1 polymer ?
#
loop_
_entity_poly.entity_id
_entity_poly.type
_entity_poly.pdbx_seq_one_letter_code
_entity_poly.pdbx_strand_id
1 'polypeptide(L)'
;MTDYEIPRPTSGDVVELILEDHRLFESLLRDLRDATADREAARAALSAVLIAHGEAEESKVYPNLERKDAITEHEAEHGEEEHAEGNEALLALLECKGTDTQKFDDAVEDLATALNHHIGEEEQTILNPARTDVSDEVRADLGEKWATERNRLLDADAGSIDNVRSIVAKAHKEGLLPADDDE
;
A
#
# COMPACT_ATOMS: atom_id res chain seq x y z
N MET A 1 -2.86 6.24 -23.73
CA MET A 1 -1.93 6.03 -22.61
C MET A 1 -1.87 7.32 -21.86
N THR A 2 -2.80 7.50 -20.94
CA THR A 2 -2.47 8.29 -19.76
C THR A 2 -1.47 7.45 -18.99
N ASP A 3 -0.19 7.75 -19.15
CA ASP A 3 0.82 7.26 -18.22
C ASP A 3 0.54 8.00 -16.91
N TYR A 4 -0.05 7.33 -15.92
CA TYR A 4 -0.21 7.91 -14.59
C TYR A 4 1.19 8.23 -14.06
N GLU A 5 1.45 9.51 -13.81
CA GLU A 5 2.70 9.93 -13.20
C GLU A 5 2.63 9.66 -11.70
N ILE A 6 3.25 8.56 -11.26
CA ILE A 6 3.43 8.26 -9.84
C ILE A 6 4.54 9.18 -9.29
N PRO A 7 4.25 10.02 -8.28
CA PRO A 7 5.27 10.89 -7.68
C PRO A 7 6.48 10.11 -7.17
N ARG A 8 7.67 10.68 -7.39
CA ARG A 8 8.97 10.12 -7.00
C ARG A 8 9.71 11.05 -6.03
N PRO A 9 9.18 11.26 -4.80
CA PRO A 9 9.90 12.04 -3.80
C PRO A 9 11.23 11.36 -3.47
N THR A 10 12.24 12.13 -3.06
CA THR A 10 13.54 11.58 -2.61
C THR A 10 13.85 11.92 -1.15
N SER A 11 13.02 12.74 -0.52
CA SER A 11 13.16 13.23 0.86
C SER A 11 11.87 13.92 1.27
N GLY A 12 11.58 13.98 2.57
CA GLY A 12 10.40 14.66 3.12
C GLY A 12 10.15 14.19 4.54
N ASP A 13 9.12 14.74 5.19
CA ASP A 13 8.60 14.15 6.42
C ASP A 13 7.88 12.84 6.08
N VAL A 14 8.33 11.71 6.65
CA VAL A 14 7.76 10.39 6.34
C VAL A 14 6.25 10.35 6.50
N VAL A 15 5.70 11.03 7.50
CA VAL A 15 4.25 11.04 7.74
C VAL A 15 3.53 11.75 6.59
N GLU A 16 4.06 12.87 6.10
CA GLU A 16 3.43 13.56 4.97
C GLU A 16 3.54 12.77 3.67
N LEU A 17 4.65 12.07 3.45
CA LEU A 17 4.86 11.25 2.26
C LEU A 17 3.91 10.04 2.21
N ILE A 18 3.70 9.35 3.33
CA ILE A 18 2.73 8.24 3.43
C ILE A 18 1.31 8.76 3.20
N LEU A 19 0.94 9.89 3.83
CA LEU A 19 -0.37 10.54 3.60
C LEU A 19 -0.56 11.02 2.15
N GLU A 20 0.51 11.37 1.43
CA GLU A 20 0.45 11.68 0.01
C GLU A 20 0.13 10.43 -0.83
N ASP A 21 0.69 9.27 -0.48
CA ASP A 21 0.33 8.00 -1.10
C ASP A 21 -1.12 7.58 -0.79
N HIS A 22 -1.60 7.76 0.44
CA HIS A 22 -3.01 7.48 0.78
C HIS A 22 -3.98 8.27 -0.10
N ARG A 23 -3.70 9.57 -0.29
CA ARG A 23 -4.50 10.43 -1.18
C ARG A 23 -4.41 9.98 -2.63
N LEU A 24 -3.26 9.47 -3.06
CA LEU A 24 -3.09 8.89 -4.39
C LEU A 24 -3.90 7.60 -4.55
N PHE A 25 -3.91 6.72 -3.55
CA PHE A 25 -4.75 5.51 -3.55
C PHE A 25 -6.22 5.87 -3.69
N GLU A 26 -6.72 6.81 -2.89
CA GLU A 26 -8.10 7.28 -2.99
C GLU A 26 -8.43 7.83 -4.39
N SER A 27 -7.51 8.58 -5.00
CA SER A 27 -7.69 9.11 -6.36
C SER A 27 -7.79 7.96 -7.37
N LEU A 28 -6.84 7.03 -7.33
CA LEU A 28 -6.81 5.90 -8.25
C LEU A 28 -8.03 4.98 -8.09
N LEU A 29 -8.51 4.76 -6.86
CA LEU A 29 -9.76 4.05 -6.60
C LEU A 29 -10.99 4.80 -7.16
N ARG A 30 -10.99 6.14 -7.19
CA ARG A 30 -12.05 6.90 -7.87
C ARG A 30 -11.97 6.69 -9.38
N ASP A 31 -10.78 6.72 -9.96
CA ASP A 31 -10.57 6.51 -11.40
C ASP A 31 -10.93 5.08 -11.83
N LEU A 32 -10.65 4.07 -10.99
CA LEU A 32 -11.08 2.68 -11.21
C LEU A 32 -12.59 2.51 -11.26
N ARG A 33 -13.34 3.33 -10.51
CA ARG A 33 -14.82 3.35 -10.53
C ARG A 33 -15.39 4.17 -11.69
N ASP A 34 -14.65 5.11 -12.25
CA ASP A 34 -15.11 5.94 -13.36
C ASP A 34 -15.00 5.18 -14.70
N ALA A 35 -16.14 4.90 -15.33
CA ALA A 35 -16.19 4.21 -16.63
C ALA A 35 -15.64 5.06 -17.79
N THR A 36 -15.42 6.35 -17.58
CA THR A 36 -14.86 7.28 -18.56
C THR A 36 -13.34 7.47 -18.42
N ALA A 37 -12.75 7.00 -17.31
CA ALA A 37 -11.31 7.05 -17.07
C ALA A 37 -10.56 5.90 -17.74
N ASP A 38 -9.23 6.03 -17.85
CA ASP A 38 -8.34 4.94 -18.25
C ASP A 38 -8.14 4.00 -17.06
N ARG A 39 -9.13 3.13 -16.81
CA ARG A 39 -9.15 2.19 -15.69
C ARG A 39 -7.97 1.21 -15.71
N GLU A 40 -7.46 0.86 -16.89
CA GLU A 40 -6.28 0.01 -17.03
C GLU A 40 -5.02 0.73 -16.52
N ALA A 41 -4.84 1.99 -16.92
CA ALA A 41 -3.73 2.79 -16.40
C ALA A 41 -3.85 3.03 -14.89
N ALA A 42 -5.06 3.29 -14.38
CA ALA A 42 -5.30 3.46 -12.94
C ALA A 42 -5.01 2.16 -12.17
N ARG A 43 -5.42 1.00 -12.71
CA ARG A 43 -5.11 -0.32 -12.13
C ARG A 43 -3.62 -0.57 -12.04
N ALA A 44 -2.89 -0.32 -13.13
CA ALA A 44 -1.44 -0.48 -13.16
C ALA A 44 -0.74 0.45 -12.16
N ALA A 45 -1.17 1.72 -12.10
CA ALA A 45 -0.60 2.69 -11.19
C ALA A 45 -0.86 2.34 -9.72
N LEU A 46 -2.11 1.96 -9.38
CA LEU A 46 -2.47 1.57 -8.02
C LEU A 46 -1.66 0.35 -7.57
N SER A 47 -1.55 -0.67 -8.41
CA SER A 47 -0.73 -1.87 -8.11
C SER A 47 0.72 -1.52 -7.83
N ALA A 48 1.31 -0.65 -8.66
CA ALA A 48 2.70 -0.24 -8.49
C ALA A 48 2.91 0.55 -7.18
N VAL A 49 2.07 1.55 -6.92
CA VAL A 49 2.26 2.39 -5.73
C VAL A 49 1.89 1.67 -4.44
N LEU A 50 0.83 0.86 -4.43
CA LEU A 50 0.37 0.15 -3.24
C LEU A 50 1.41 -0.84 -2.72
N ILE A 51 1.98 -1.67 -3.62
CA ILE A 51 3.02 -2.63 -3.23
C ILE A 51 4.29 -1.92 -2.77
N ALA A 52 4.70 -0.87 -3.49
CA ALA A 52 5.92 -0.14 -3.15
C ALA A 52 5.82 0.64 -1.84
N HIS A 53 4.61 1.09 -1.49
CA HIS A 53 4.27 1.75 -0.24
C HIS A 53 4.38 0.79 0.94
N GLY A 54 3.57 -0.28 0.94
CA GLY A 54 3.51 -1.21 2.07
C GLY A 54 4.85 -1.88 2.36
N GLU A 55 5.57 -2.37 1.35
CA GLU A 55 6.91 -2.95 1.56
C GLU A 55 7.93 -1.91 2.09
N ALA A 56 7.78 -0.63 1.72
CA ALA A 56 8.65 0.43 2.22
C ALA A 56 8.33 0.78 3.69
N GLU A 57 7.05 0.79 4.09
CA GLU A 57 6.67 0.92 5.50
C GLU A 57 7.22 -0.23 6.34
N GLU A 58 6.90 -1.47 5.98
CA GLU A 58 7.27 -2.66 6.74
C GLU A 58 8.80 -2.77 6.89
N SER A 59 9.55 -2.41 5.84
CA SER A 59 11.00 -2.53 5.88
C SER A 59 11.72 -1.33 6.50
N LYS A 60 11.16 -0.12 6.42
CA LYS A 60 11.85 1.13 6.84
C LYS A 60 11.16 1.88 7.96
N VAL A 61 9.83 1.89 8.03
CA VAL A 61 9.07 2.77 8.92
C VAL A 61 8.74 2.04 10.21
N TYR A 62 7.94 0.96 10.16
CA TYR A 62 7.46 0.28 11.38
C TYR A 62 8.61 -0.13 12.31
N PRO A 63 9.68 -0.80 11.85
CA PRO A 63 10.76 -1.23 12.74
C PRO A 63 11.55 -0.07 13.35
N ASN A 64 11.52 1.12 12.73
CA ASN A 64 12.17 2.30 13.29
C ASN A 64 11.26 3.04 14.27
N LEU A 65 9.95 3.09 14.03
CA LEU A 65 8.99 3.66 14.96
C LEU A 65 8.89 2.83 16.25
N GLU A 66 8.90 1.49 16.15
CA GLU A 66 8.96 0.58 17.30
C GLU A 66 10.22 0.82 18.14
N ARG A 67 11.40 0.93 17.51
CA ARG A 67 12.68 1.24 18.22
C ARG A 67 12.69 2.60 18.91
N LYS A 68 11.76 3.49 18.54
CA LYS A 68 11.58 4.81 19.14
C LYS A 68 10.48 4.82 20.20
N ASP A 69 9.88 3.66 20.49
CA ASP A 69 8.72 3.51 21.37
C ASP A 69 7.54 4.40 20.93
N ALA A 70 7.45 4.71 19.62
CA ALA A 70 6.39 5.53 19.05
C ALA A 70 5.15 4.70 18.69
N ILE A 71 5.36 3.43 18.34
CA ILE A 71 4.31 2.42 18.13
C ILE A 71 4.72 1.13 18.86
N THR A 72 3.74 0.27 19.08
CA THR A 72 3.89 -1.07 19.65
C THR A 72 4.14 -2.11 18.57
N GLU A 73 4.70 -3.26 18.97
CA GLU A 73 4.83 -4.45 18.12
C GLU A 73 3.46 -4.88 17.55
N HIS A 74 2.40 -4.80 18.37
CA HIS A 74 1.05 -5.15 17.93
C HIS A 74 0.50 -4.23 16.83
N GLU A 75 0.78 -2.92 16.91
CA GLU A 75 0.37 -1.97 15.86
C GLU A 75 1.13 -2.24 14.55
N ALA A 76 2.43 -2.58 14.64
CA ALA A 76 3.22 -2.97 13.47
C ALA A 76 2.73 -4.29 12.84
N GLU A 77 2.50 -5.33 13.65
CA GLU A 77 1.98 -6.63 13.21
C GLU A 77 0.60 -6.49 12.56
N HIS A 78 -0.30 -5.70 13.16
CA HIS A 78 -1.62 -5.45 12.59
C HIS A 78 -1.53 -4.69 11.25
N GLY A 79 -0.63 -3.72 11.12
CA GLY A 79 -0.37 -3.06 9.84
C GLY A 79 0.15 -4.01 8.75
N GLU A 80 1.03 -4.95 9.10
CA GLU A 80 1.49 -6.02 8.19
C GLU A 80 0.35 -6.95 7.76
N GLU A 81 -0.55 -7.31 8.68
CA GLU A 81 -1.75 -8.10 8.38
C GLU A 81 -2.68 -7.34 7.40
N GLU A 82 -2.96 -6.07 7.66
CA GLU A 82 -3.80 -5.24 6.79
C GLU A 82 -3.19 -5.03 5.40
N HIS A 83 -1.87 -4.88 5.29
CA HIS A 83 -1.18 -4.88 4.00
C HIS A 83 -1.37 -6.19 3.25
N ALA A 84 -1.27 -7.33 3.94
CA ALA A 84 -1.48 -8.63 3.32
C ALA A 84 -2.91 -8.78 2.78
N GLU A 85 -3.92 -8.37 3.55
CA GLU A 85 -5.33 -8.36 3.12
C GLU A 85 -5.54 -7.44 1.90
N GLY A 86 -4.97 -6.23 1.93
CA GLY A 86 -5.00 -5.31 0.80
C GLY A 86 -4.33 -5.87 -0.46
N ASN A 87 -3.21 -6.59 -0.29
CA ASN A 87 -2.48 -7.23 -1.39
C ASN A 87 -3.25 -8.40 -2.01
N GLU A 88 -3.99 -9.17 -1.21
CA GLU A 88 -4.87 -10.23 -1.70
C GLU A 88 -6.04 -9.66 -2.52
N ALA A 89 -6.69 -8.61 -2.01
CA ALA A 89 -7.74 -7.91 -2.75
C ALA A 89 -7.20 -7.28 -4.06
N LEU A 90 -5.98 -6.71 -4.02
CA LEU A 90 -5.30 -6.20 -5.21
C LEU A 90 -5.06 -7.32 -6.22
N LEU A 91 -4.61 -8.49 -5.79
CA LEU A 91 -4.39 -9.63 -6.68
C LEU A 91 -5.69 -10.02 -7.40
N ALA A 92 -6.82 -10.10 -6.69
CA ALA A 92 -8.12 -10.38 -7.29
C ALA A 92 -8.50 -9.35 -8.38
N LEU A 93 -8.21 -8.07 -8.15
CA LEU A 93 -8.41 -7.01 -9.14
C LEU A 93 -7.49 -7.16 -10.36
N LEU A 94 -6.21 -7.52 -10.15
CA LEU A 94 -5.24 -7.74 -11.24
C LEU A 94 -5.61 -8.95 -12.12
N GLU A 95 -6.21 -9.97 -11.53
CA GLU A 95 -6.65 -11.18 -12.24
C GLU A 95 -7.93 -10.99 -13.06
N CYS A 96 -8.60 -9.85 -12.93
CA CYS A 96 -9.72 -9.50 -13.78
C CYS A 96 -9.26 -9.32 -15.24
N LYS A 97 -9.94 -10.01 -16.16
CA LYS A 97 -9.58 -10.02 -17.60
C LYS A 97 -9.78 -8.68 -18.31
N GLY A 98 -10.62 -7.82 -17.78
CA GLY A 98 -10.92 -6.50 -18.35
C GLY A 98 -11.62 -5.61 -17.32
N THR A 99 -11.58 -4.30 -17.55
CA THR A 99 -12.08 -3.28 -16.62
C THR A 99 -13.54 -2.88 -16.83
N ASP A 100 -14.25 -3.54 -17.75
CA ASP A 100 -15.63 -3.24 -18.16
C ASP A 100 -16.63 -4.32 -17.72
N THR A 101 -16.28 -5.05 -16.65
CA THR A 101 -17.06 -6.20 -16.17
C THR A 101 -17.53 -6.00 -14.73
N GLN A 102 -18.69 -6.58 -14.38
CA GLN A 102 -19.17 -6.56 -13.00
C GLN A 102 -18.14 -7.14 -12.02
N LYS A 103 -17.44 -8.24 -12.42
CA LYS A 103 -16.38 -8.83 -11.60
C LYS A 103 -15.27 -7.82 -11.27
N PHE A 104 -14.93 -6.95 -12.21
CA PHE A 104 -13.94 -5.90 -11.97
C PHE A 104 -14.48 -4.85 -11.00
N ASP A 105 -15.72 -4.40 -11.20
CA ASP A 105 -16.34 -3.42 -10.30
C ASP A 105 -16.44 -3.99 -8.86
N ASP A 106 -16.82 -5.26 -8.70
CA ASP A 106 -16.85 -5.96 -7.40
C ASP A 106 -15.44 -6.01 -6.77
N ALA A 107 -14.40 -6.37 -7.53
CA ALA A 107 -13.03 -6.41 -7.04
C ALA A 107 -12.49 -5.01 -6.65
N VAL A 108 -12.93 -3.95 -7.32
CA VAL A 108 -12.61 -2.56 -6.94
C VAL A 108 -13.28 -2.20 -5.61
N GLU A 109 -14.52 -2.64 -5.37
CA GLU A 109 -15.23 -2.41 -4.10
C GLU A 109 -14.56 -3.15 -2.93
N ASP A 110 -14.16 -4.40 -3.12
CA ASP A 110 -13.46 -5.18 -2.11
C ASP A 110 -12.10 -4.55 -1.76
N LEU A 111 -11.29 -4.21 -2.77
CA LEU A 111 -10.01 -3.52 -2.56
C LEU A 111 -10.20 -2.16 -1.88
N ALA A 112 -11.20 -1.38 -2.30
CA ALA A 112 -11.47 -0.09 -1.67
C ALA A 112 -11.85 -0.27 -0.19
N THR A 113 -12.56 -1.33 0.17
CA THR A 113 -12.93 -1.61 1.56
C THR A 113 -11.69 -1.90 2.41
N ALA A 114 -10.82 -2.81 1.94
CA ALA A 114 -9.57 -3.14 2.64
C ALA A 114 -8.65 -1.91 2.79
N LEU A 115 -8.45 -1.15 1.71
CA LEU A 115 -7.57 0.03 1.76
C LEU A 115 -8.11 1.15 2.64
N ASN A 116 -9.42 1.42 2.62
CA ASN A 116 -9.97 2.46 3.49
C ASN A 116 -9.92 2.06 4.98
N HIS A 117 -10.00 0.77 5.29
CA HIS A 117 -9.79 0.27 6.65
C HIS A 117 -8.34 0.50 7.08
N HIS A 118 -7.39 -0.01 6.29
CA HIS A 118 -5.96 0.14 6.52
C HIS A 118 -5.54 1.60 6.69
N ILE A 119 -5.88 2.48 5.74
CA ILE A 119 -5.58 3.92 5.81
C ILE A 119 -6.11 4.52 7.11
N GLY A 120 -7.34 4.17 7.49
CA GLY A 120 -7.97 4.69 8.70
C GLY A 120 -7.25 4.26 9.98
N GLU A 121 -6.88 2.99 10.08
CA GLU A 121 -6.17 2.44 11.24
C GLU A 121 -4.73 2.95 11.30
N GLU A 122 -3.99 2.93 10.18
CA GLU A 122 -2.59 3.37 10.10
C GLU A 122 -2.46 4.86 10.46
N GLU A 123 -3.33 5.72 9.92
CA GLU A 123 -3.33 7.15 10.22
C GLU A 123 -3.57 7.42 11.72
N GLN A 124 -4.44 6.62 12.35
CA GLN A 124 -4.83 6.81 13.75
C GLN A 124 -3.80 6.26 14.73
N THR A 125 -3.24 5.08 14.43
CA THR A 125 -2.48 4.27 15.39
C THR A 125 -0.98 4.29 15.14
N ILE A 126 -0.53 4.62 13.93
CA ILE A 126 0.89 4.65 13.57
C ILE A 126 1.33 6.07 13.23
N LEU A 127 0.65 6.74 12.29
CA LEU A 127 1.11 8.03 11.79
C LEU A 127 0.89 9.19 12.77
N ASN A 128 -0.20 9.17 13.53
CA ASN A 128 -0.44 10.18 14.57
C ASN A 128 0.62 10.12 15.70
N PRO A 129 0.92 8.94 16.30
CA PRO A 129 2.03 8.83 17.25
C PRO A 129 3.38 9.20 16.63
N ALA A 130 3.67 8.77 15.40
CA ALA A 130 4.88 9.18 14.71
C ALA A 130 4.98 10.72 14.62
N ARG A 131 3.89 11.40 14.29
CA ARG A 131 3.84 12.87 14.19
C ARG A 131 4.07 13.57 15.52
N THR A 132 3.52 13.06 16.62
CA THR A 132 3.59 13.74 17.93
C THR A 132 4.83 13.39 18.74
N ASP A 133 5.32 12.15 18.60
CA ASP A 133 6.28 11.57 19.55
C ASP A 133 7.67 11.40 18.92
N VAL A 134 7.78 11.43 17.59
CA VAL A 134 9.06 11.36 16.87
C VAL A 134 9.46 12.75 16.39
N SER A 135 10.72 13.14 16.64
CA SER A 135 11.24 14.45 16.22
C SER A 135 11.28 14.63 14.70
N ASP A 136 11.10 15.86 14.23
CA ASP A 136 11.17 16.24 12.81
C ASP A 136 12.43 15.72 12.10
N GLU A 137 13.60 15.75 12.75
CA GLU A 137 14.86 15.25 12.18
C GLU A 137 14.81 13.74 11.89
N VAL A 138 14.25 12.96 12.81
CA VAL A 138 14.07 11.51 12.63
C VAL A 138 13.01 11.22 11.58
N ARG A 139 11.91 11.98 11.55
CA ARG A 139 10.88 11.81 10.50
C ARG A 139 11.42 12.16 9.10
N ALA A 140 12.32 13.13 9.00
CA ALA A 140 13.00 13.46 7.75
C ALA A 140 13.96 12.35 7.28
N ASP A 141 14.76 11.78 8.20
CA ASP A 141 15.64 10.64 7.91
C ASP A 141 14.84 9.38 7.51
N LEU A 142 13.71 9.12 8.18
CA LEU A 142 12.79 8.06 7.77
C LEU A 142 12.18 8.33 6.40
N GLY A 143 11.81 9.58 6.11
CA GLY A 143 11.24 9.94 4.82
C GLY A 143 12.21 9.73 3.66
N GLU A 144 13.50 10.02 3.85
CA GLU A 144 14.54 9.68 2.85
C GLU A 144 14.66 8.16 2.65
N LYS A 145 14.65 7.37 3.74
CA LYS A 145 14.76 5.91 3.68
C LYS A 145 13.55 5.27 3.00
N TRP A 146 12.34 5.65 3.41
CA TRP A 146 11.09 5.16 2.83
C TRP A 146 11.01 5.55 1.35
N ALA A 147 11.27 6.82 1.01
CA ALA A 147 11.20 7.29 -0.38
C ALA A 147 12.23 6.59 -1.28
N THR A 148 13.43 6.34 -0.77
CA THR A 148 14.47 5.57 -1.48
C THR A 148 14.02 4.14 -1.75
N GLU A 149 13.46 3.46 -0.75
CA GLU A 149 12.98 2.08 -0.90
C GLU A 149 11.78 1.99 -1.84
N ARG A 150 10.76 2.82 -1.63
CA ARG A 150 9.57 2.90 -2.48
C ARG A 150 9.96 3.15 -3.94
N ASN A 151 10.85 4.11 -4.21
CA ASN A 151 11.29 4.37 -5.58
C ASN A 151 12.06 3.20 -6.18
N ARG A 152 12.91 2.52 -5.39
CA ARG A 152 13.62 1.31 -5.83
C ARG A 152 12.64 0.19 -6.20
N LEU A 153 11.58 0.00 -5.42
CA LEU A 153 10.53 -0.99 -5.66
C LEU A 153 9.72 -0.65 -6.91
N LEU A 154 9.33 0.61 -7.08
CA LEU A 154 8.67 1.09 -8.29
C LEU A 154 9.56 0.90 -9.54
N ASP A 155 10.87 1.16 -9.44
CA ASP A 155 11.81 0.93 -10.54
C ASP A 155 12.02 -0.56 -10.84
N ALA A 156 11.77 -1.42 -9.86
CA ALA A 156 11.82 -2.88 -9.98
C ALA A 156 10.50 -3.51 -10.45
N ASP A 157 9.49 -2.70 -10.79
CA ASP A 157 8.16 -3.16 -11.21
C ASP A 157 7.49 -4.04 -10.13
N ALA A 158 7.57 -3.60 -8.87
CA ALA A 158 7.01 -4.34 -7.73
C ALA A 158 5.49 -4.59 -7.86
N GLY A 159 4.78 -3.74 -8.59
CA GLY A 159 3.35 -3.92 -8.88
C GLY A 159 3.02 -4.97 -9.94
N SER A 160 4.00 -5.68 -10.51
CA SER A 160 3.76 -6.74 -11.49
C SER A 160 2.95 -7.88 -10.88
N ILE A 161 2.00 -8.43 -11.64
CA ILE A 161 1.09 -9.48 -11.14
C ILE A 161 1.83 -10.72 -10.61
N ASP A 162 2.98 -11.07 -11.19
CA ASP A 162 3.79 -12.21 -10.73
C ASP A 162 4.45 -11.91 -9.38
N ASN A 163 4.88 -10.67 -9.13
CA ASN A 163 5.39 -10.25 -7.84
C ASN A 163 4.27 -10.23 -6.78
N VAL A 164 3.12 -9.64 -7.11
CA VAL A 164 1.95 -9.59 -6.21
C VAL A 164 1.50 -10.99 -5.81
N ARG A 165 1.43 -11.95 -6.76
CA ARG A 165 1.17 -13.37 -6.44
C ARG A 165 2.19 -13.95 -5.46
N SER A 166 3.47 -13.64 -5.65
CA SER A 166 4.53 -14.12 -4.76
C SER A 166 4.40 -13.54 -3.36
N ILE A 167 4.01 -12.27 -3.23
CA ILE A 167 3.79 -11.59 -1.95
C ILE A 167 2.62 -12.24 -1.21
N VAL A 168 1.46 -12.38 -1.88
CA VAL A 168 0.26 -13.00 -1.29
C VAL A 168 0.53 -14.43 -0.86
N ALA A 169 1.19 -15.24 -1.71
CA ALA A 169 1.55 -16.61 -1.35
C ALA A 169 2.52 -16.69 -0.15
N LYS A 170 3.41 -15.69 0.01
CA LYS A 170 4.28 -15.60 1.19
C LYS A 170 3.47 -15.25 2.45
N ALA A 171 2.54 -14.30 2.36
CA ALA A 171 1.68 -13.90 3.46
C ALA A 171 0.83 -15.06 4.01
N HIS A 172 0.22 -15.86 3.12
CA HIS A 172 -0.46 -17.12 3.47
C HIS A 172 0.45 -18.10 4.24
N LYS A 173 1.69 -18.28 3.76
CA LYS A 173 2.66 -19.18 4.39
C LYS A 173 3.11 -18.69 5.77
N GLU A 174 3.17 -17.38 5.95
CA GLU A 174 3.56 -16.72 7.20
C GLU A 174 2.40 -16.61 8.19
N GLY A 175 1.17 -16.87 7.74
CA GLY A 175 -0.04 -16.87 8.58
C GLY A 175 -0.68 -15.50 8.76
N LEU A 176 -0.28 -14.50 7.95
CA LEU A 176 -0.89 -13.16 7.92
C LEU A 176 -2.26 -13.17 7.25
N LEU A 177 -2.47 -14.10 6.32
CA LEU A 177 -3.77 -14.34 5.69
C LEU A 177 -4.36 -15.64 6.23
N PRO A 178 -5.71 -15.73 6.33
CA PRO A 178 -6.36 -16.99 6.66
C PRO A 178 -5.92 -18.05 5.65
N ALA A 179 -5.62 -19.26 6.12
CA ALA A 179 -5.26 -20.35 5.22
C ALA A 179 -6.33 -20.47 4.12
N ASP A 180 -5.88 -20.60 2.87
CA ASP A 180 -6.75 -21.02 1.76
C ASP A 180 -7.44 -22.32 2.18
N ASP A 181 -8.66 -22.22 2.72
CA ASP A 181 -9.56 -23.34 2.85
C ASP A 181 -9.96 -23.69 1.41
N ASP A 182 -9.12 -24.50 0.74
CA ASP A 182 -9.41 -25.12 -0.55
C ASP A 182 -10.87 -25.60 -0.55
N GLU A 183 -11.73 -24.99 -1.39
CA GLU A 183 -13.11 -25.44 -1.64
C GLU A 183 -13.20 -26.93 -2.04
#